data_AF-A0A3D0CV42-F1
#
_entry.id   AF-A0A3D0CV42-F1
#
_cell.length_a   1.000
_cell.length_b   1.000
_cell.length_c   1.000
_cell.angle_alpha   90.00
_cell.angle_beta   90.00
_cell.angle_gamma   90.00
#
_symmetry.space_group_name_H-M   'P 1'
#
loop_
_entity.id
_entity.type
_entity.pdbx_description
1 polymer ?
#
loop_
_entity_poly.entity_id
_entity_poly.type
_entity_poly.pdbx_seq_one_letter_code
_entity_poly.pdbx_strand_id
1 'polypeptide(L)'
;MARIPEFRTLDEAVEFWESHDTTGYWDEMKEVTFEVDLSKNLFHPNLIVLNHRPAHCPRSEQAFEDIDIEYVTSVDGRLLVIRDVPVLLCRESGKKYILEETLDKVEQLLELQKAAKVQPSEMLEVPVFSLKAAG
;
A
#
# COMPACT_ATOMS: atom_id res chain seq x y z
N MET A 1 -7.41 3.47 40.99
CA MET A 1 -6.91 4.11 39.76
C MET A 1 -5.57 4.73 40.10
N ALA A 2 -4.53 4.34 39.37
CA ALA A 2 -3.16 4.79 39.64
C ALA A 2 -2.92 6.12 38.90
N ARG A 3 -2.13 7.01 39.49
CA ARG A 3 -1.74 8.27 38.86
C ARG A 3 -0.35 8.14 38.27
N ILE A 4 -0.11 8.74 37.11
CA ILE A 4 1.21 8.79 36.50
C ILE A 4 2.11 9.69 37.38
N PRO A 5 3.22 9.18 37.94
CA PRO A 5 4.10 9.98 38.77
C PRO A 5 4.89 11.01 37.94
N GLU A 6 5.38 12.07 38.57
CA GLU A 6 6.31 13.01 37.94
C GLU A 6 7.72 12.40 37.92
N PHE A 7 8.26 12.19 36.72
CA PHE A 7 9.61 11.67 36.52
C PHE A 7 10.63 12.80 36.49
N ARG A 8 11.78 12.61 37.14
CA ARG A 8 12.87 13.59 37.17
C ARG A 8 13.80 13.43 35.97
N THR A 9 13.91 12.22 35.41
CA THR A 9 14.73 11.91 34.23
C THR A 9 13.98 10.98 33.26
N LEU A 10 14.46 10.91 32.02
CA LEU A 10 13.93 10.00 31.01
C LEU A 10 14.16 8.53 31.38
N ASP A 11 15.31 8.19 31.95
CA ASP A 11 15.63 6.81 32.35
C ASP A 11 14.68 6.30 33.45
N GLU A 12 14.33 7.17 34.41
CA GLU A 12 13.36 6.87 35.47
C GLU A 12 11.96 6.59 34.90
N ALA A 13 11.56 7.34 33.86
CA ALA A 13 10.30 7.11 33.16
C ALA A 13 10.31 5.77 32.39
N VAL A 14 11.43 5.43 31.74
CA VAL A 14 11.58 4.17 31.01
C VAL A 14 11.51 2.98 31.97
N GLU A 15 12.28 2.98 33.06
CA GLU A 15 12.26 1.91 34.06
C GLU A 15 10.86 1.69 34.65
N PHE A 16 10.11 2.77 34.86
CA PHE A 16 8.72 2.71 35.31
C PHE A 16 7.81 2.03 34.27
N TRP A 17 7.86 2.42 33.01
CA TRP A 17 6.99 1.87 31.97
C TRP A 17 7.37 0.46 31.51
N GLU A 18 8.61 0.04 31.69
CA GLU A 18 9.02 -1.35 31.47
C GLU A 18 8.51 -2.30 32.57
N SER A 19 8.33 -1.77 33.79
CA SER A 19 7.91 -2.56 34.95
C SER A 19 6.42 -2.50 35.26
N HIS A 20 5.71 -1.49 34.75
CA HIS A 20 4.29 -1.26 35.04
C HIS A 20 3.41 -1.40 33.80
N ASP A 21 2.26 -2.04 33.98
CA ASP A 21 1.24 -2.14 32.93
C ASP A 21 0.61 -0.77 32.66
N THR A 22 0.65 -0.36 31.40
CA THR A 22 0.14 0.93 30.92
C THR A 22 -1.38 1.04 31.05
N THR A 23 -2.11 -0.07 31.04
CA THR A 23 -3.58 -0.09 31.13
C THR A 23 -4.11 0.57 32.40
N GLY A 24 -3.34 0.55 33.49
CA GLY A 24 -3.71 1.17 34.76
C GLY A 24 -3.73 2.71 34.75
N TYR A 25 -3.24 3.33 33.68
CA TYR A 25 -3.01 4.78 33.56
C TYR A 25 -3.71 5.40 32.34
N TRP A 26 -4.52 4.63 31.60
CA TRP A 26 -5.16 5.08 30.35
C TRP A 26 -6.05 6.32 30.52
N ASP A 27 -6.71 6.47 31.67
CA ASP A 27 -7.57 7.63 31.97
C ASP A 27 -6.78 8.96 32.07
N GLU A 28 -5.48 8.89 32.33
CA GLU A 28 -4.60 10.08 32.44
C GLU A 28 -3.82 10.34 31.14
N MET A 29 -3.81 9.39 30.22
CA MET A 29 -3.13 9.53 28.93
C MET A 29 -4.00 10.36 27.98
N LYS A 30 -3.35 11.23 27.21
CA LYS A 30 -4.01 11.94 26.11
C LYS A 30 -4.02 11.03 24.89
N GLU A 31 -5.16 10.98 24.21
CA GLU A 31 -5.24 10.37 22.88
C GLU A 31 -4.35 11.14 21.91
N VAL A 32 -3.44 10.44 21.25
CA VAL A 32 -2.53 11.01 20.26
C VAL A 32 -2.89 10.43 18.91
N THR A 33 -3.29 11.29 17.98
CA THR A 33 -3.41 10.93 16.56
C THR A 33 -2.03 11.09 15.92
N PHE A 34 -1.52 10.02 15.32
CA PHE A 34 -0.30 10.07 14.53
C PHE A 34 -0.60 9.71 13.08
N GLU A 35 -0.11 10.54 12.15
CA GLU A 35 -0.13 10.23 10.72
C GLU A 35 1.12 9.43 10.39
N VAL A 36 0.96 8.13 10.10
CA VAL A 36 2.05 7.33 9.53
C VAL A 36 1.93 7.38 8.02
N ASP A 37 2.81 8.13 7.38
CA ASP A 37 2.97 8.03 5.92
C ASP A 37 3.91 6.85 5.61
N LEU A 38 3.36 5.64 5.71
CA LEU A 38 4.07 4.45 5.24
C LEU A 38 4.20 4.56 3.73
N SER A 39 5.43 4.68 3.23
CA SER A 39 5.70 4.67 1.80
C SER A 39 5.08 3.41 1.19
N LYS A 40 4.04 3.61 0.37
CA LYS A 40 3.32 2.51 -0.27
C LYS A 40 4.26 1.84 -1.28
N ASN A 41 4.53 0.55 -1.08
CA ASN A 41 5.25 -0.23 -2.08
C ASN A 41 4.32 -0.46 -3.28
N LEU A 42 4.51 0.33 -4.34
CA LEU A 42 3.73 0.25 -5.58
C LEU A 42 4.22 -0.84 -6.54
N PHE A 43 5.36 -1.48 -6.27
CA PHE A 43 5.93 -2.54 -7.12
C PHE A 43 5.25 -3.89 -6.95
N HIS A 44 4.48 -4.06 -5.88
CA HIS A 44 3.72 -5.28 -5.61
C HIS A 44 2.27 -4.93 -5.31
N PRO A 45 1.48 -4.51 -6.31
CA PRO A 45 0.05 -4.45 -6.11
C PRO A 45 -0.42 -5.90 -5.89
N ASN A 46 -0.79 -6.23 -4.66
CA ASN A 46 -1.36 -7.54 -4.28
C ASN A 46 -2.75 -7.68 -4.91
N LEU A 47 -2.80 -7.80 -6.24
CA LEU A 47 -4.01 -7.97 -7.02
C LEU A 47 -4.36 -9.44 -7.08
N ILE A 48 -5.63 -9.74 -6.82
CA ILE A 48 -6.19 -11.08 -7.01
C ILE A 48 -6.85 -11.12 -8.38
N VAL A 49 -6.41 -12.03 -9.24
CA VAL A 49 -6.98 -12.18 -10.58
C VAL A 49 -8.34 -12.89 -10.50
N LEU A 50 -9.32 -12.38 -11.23
CA LEU A 50 -10.66 -12.95 -11.37
C LEU A 50 -10.98 -13.16 -12.85
N ASN A 51 -11.44 -14.36 -13.22
CA ASN A 51 -11.80 -14.67 -14.60
C ASN A 51 -13.12 -13.99 -15.04
N HIS A 52 -13.97 -13.62 -14.09
CA HIS A 52 -15.22 -12.90 -14.34
C HIS A 52 -15.56 -12.01 -13.14
N ARG A 53 -16.36 -10.96 -13.39
CA ARG A 53 -16.85 -10.08 -12.33
C ARG A 53 -17.96 -10.76 -11.52
N PRO A 54 -17.73 -11.06 -10.22
CA PRO A 54 -18.81 -11.54 -9.36
C PRO A 54 -19.74 -10.38 -9.01
N ALA A 55 -21.01 -10.67 -8.73
CA ALA A 55 -21.96 -9.66 -8.25
C ALA A 55 -21.55 -9.08 -6.88
N HIS A 56 -20.93 -9.91 -6.04
CA HIS A 56 -20.53 -9.56 -4.67
C HIS A 56 -19.16 -10.15 -4.34
N CYS A 57 -18.47 -9.54 -3.38
CA CYS A 57 -17.23 -10.07 -2.85
C CYS A 57 -17.47 -11.45 -2.21
N PRO A 58 -16.73 -12.51 -2.60
CA PRO A 58 -16.94 -13.86 -2.06
C PRO A 58 -16.58 -13.99 -0.57
N ARG A 59 -15.96 -12.96 0.03
CA ARG A 59 -15.55 -12.96 1.43
C ARG A 59 -16.46 -12.13 2.33
N SER A 60 -16.98 -11.00 1.84
CA SER A 60 -17.80 -10.08 2.62
C SER A 60 -19.25 -9.99 2.15
N GLU A 61 -19.61 -10.61 1.03
CA GLU A 61 -20.93 -10.56 0.38
C GLU A 61 -21.41 -9.16 -0.01
N GLN A 62 -20.58 -8.14 0.15
CA GLN A 62 -20.86 -6.77 -0.29
C GLN A 62 -20.52 -6.56 -1.76
N ALA A 63 -21.15 -5.56 -2.38
CA ALA A 63 -20.80 -5.12 -3.72
C ALA A 63 -19.33 -4.63 -3.77
N PHE A 64 -18.68 -4.87 -4.90
CA PHE A 64 -17.37 -4.27 -5.16
C PHE A 64 -17.53 -2.78 -5.49
N GLU A 65 -16.50 -2.01 -5.14
CA GLU A 65 -16.32 -0.67 -5.66
C GLU A 65 -15.34 -0.70 -6.84
N ASP A 66 -15.69 0.01 -7.92
CA ASP A 66 -14.80 0.24 -9.05
C ASP A 66 -13.82 1.37 -8.72
N ILE A 67 -12.54 1.09 -8.81
CA ILE A 67 -11.47 2.08 -8.65
C ILE A 67 -10.44 1.92 -9.77
N ASP A 68 -9.73 3.00 -10.05
CA ASP A 68 -8.58 2.97 -10.93
C ASP A 68 -7.28 2.98 -10.11
N ILE A 69 -6.28 2.24 -10.58
CA ILE A 69 -4.97 2.19 -9.95
C ILE A 69 -3.86 2.43 -10.98
N GLU A 70 -2.68 2.75 -10.45
CA GLU A 70 -1.43 2.68 -11.21
C GLU A 70 -0.87 1.25 -11.11
N TYR A 71 -0.59 0.64 -12.26
CA TYR A 71 0.12 -0.62 -12.38
C TYR A 71 1.58 -0.34 -12.73
N VAL A 72 2.47 -0.59 -11.78
CA VAL A 72 3.90 -0.35 -11.92
C VAL A 72 4.61 -1.68 -12.15
N THR A 73 5.40 -1.76 -13.21
CA THR A 73 6.18 -2.96 -13.54
C THR A 73 7.59 -2.60 -14.01
N SER A 74 8.52 -3.54 -13.84
CA SER A 74 9.89 -3.41 -14.35
C SER A 74 10.09 -4.43 -15.46
N VAL A 75 10.37 -3.94 -16.67
CA VAL A 75 10.64 -4.76 -17.86
C VAL A 75 11.97 -4.32 -18.45
N ASP A 76 12.90 -5.27 -18.62
CA ASP A 76 14.23 -5.02 -19.18
C ASP A 76 15.00 -3.87 -18.49
N GLY A 77 14.85 -3.76 -17.16
CA GLY A 77 15.50 -2.72 -16.35
C GLY A 77 14.88 -1.33 -16.48
N ARG A 78 13.74 -1.20 -17.17
CA ARG A 78 12.97 0.04 -17.28
C ARG A 78 11.72 -0.04 -16.41
N LEU A 79 11.45 1.03 -15.68
CA LEU A 79 10.19 1.20 -14.99
C LEU A 79 9.10 1.63 -15.99
N LEU A 80 7.99 0.91 -16.00
CA LEU A 80 6.79 1.27 -16.74
C LEU A 80 5.66 1.50 -15.74
N VAL A 81 4.93 2.58 -15.95
CA VAL A 81 3.73 2.92 -15.17
C VAL A 81 2.55 2.96 -16.13
N ILE A 82 1.54 2.14 -15.86
CA ILE A 82 0.28 2.12 -16.58
C ILE A 82 -0.76 2.73 -15.64
N ARG A 83 -1.29 3.89 -16.00
CA ARG A 83 -2.36 4.57 -15.25
C ARG A 83 -3.72 4.02 -15.65
N ASP A 84 -4.72 4.38 -14.85
CA ASP A 84 -6.13 4.14 -15.16
C ASP A 84 -6.44 2.65 -15.37
N VAL A 85 -5.79 1.78 -14.58
CA VAL A 85 -6.04 0.33 -14.63
C VAL A 85 -7.26 0.02 -13.75
N PRO A 86 -8.39 -0.42 -14.34
CA PRO A 86 -9.60 -0.65 -13.58
C PRO A 86 -9.48 -1.90 -12.72
N VAL A 87 -9.80 -1.78 -11.44
CA VAL A 87 -9.81 -2.87 -10.47
C VAL A 87 -11.03 -2.79 -9.55
N LEU A 88 -11.35 -3.91 -8.94
CA LEU A 88 -12.43 -4.03 -7.96
C LEU A 88 -11.85 -3.97 -6.55
N LEU A 89 -12.35 -3.07 -5.71
CA LEU A 89 -12.01 -2.97 -4.30
C LEU A 89 -13.09 -3.62 -3.42
N CYS A 90 -12.66 -4.53 -2.54
CA CYS A 90 -13.48 -4.95 -1.41
C CYS A 90 -13.21 -4.02 -0.23
N ARG A 91 -14.17 -3.14 0.11
CA ARG A 91 -14.04 -2.17 1.20
C ARG A 91 -13.71 -2.80 2.56
N GLU A 92 -14.37 -3.92 2.88
CA GLU A 92 -14.19 -4.63 4.15
C GLU A 92 -12.79 -5.22 4.32
N SER A 93 -12.22 -5.78 3.25
CA SER A 93 -10.92 -6.47 3.34
C SER A 93 -9.73 -5.64 2.85
N GLY A 94 -9.99 -4.50 2.20
CA GLY A 94 -8.98 -3.69 1.51
C GLY A 94 -8.32 -4.36 0.30
N LYS A 95 -8.74 -5.59 -0.04
CA LYS A 95 -8.18 -6.35 -1.16
C LYS A 95 -8.65 -5.79 -2.48
N LYS A 96 -7.72 -5.74 -3.44
CA LYS A 96 -7.96 -5.33 -4.81
C LYS A 96 -7.97 -6.56 -5.71
N TYR A 97 -8.88 -6.57 -6.66
CA TYR A 97 -9.05 -7.66 -7.61
C TYR A 97 -8.99 -7.08 -9.02
N ILE A 98 -8.34 -7.79 -9.92
CA ILE A 98 -8.24 -7.41 -11.33
C ILE A 98 -8.92 -8.48 -12.18
N LEU A 99 -9.66 -8.07 -13.20
CA LEU A 99 -10.25 -9.03 -14.14
C LEU A 99 -9.18 -9.52 -15.11
N GLU A 100 -9.26 -10.80 -15.49
CA GLU A 100 -8.38 -11.41 -16.50
C GLU A 100 -8.36 -10.59 -17.80
N GLU A 101 -9.52 -10.14 -18.28
CA GLU A 101 -9.61 -9.27 -19.47
C GLU A 101 -8.87 -7.92 -19.34
N THR A 102 -8.73 -7.41 -18.10
CA THR A 102 -7.96 -6.19 -17.84
C THR A 102 -6.47 -6.50 -17.86
N LEU A 103 -6.08 -7.66 -17.30
CA LEU A 103 -4.71 -8.12 -17.33
C LEU A 103 -4.23 -8.40 -18.76
N ASP A 104 -5.07 -9.03 -19.59
CA ASP A 104 -4.79 -9.25 -21.01
C ASP A 104 -4.48 -7.93 -21.75
N LYS A 105 -5.23 -6.86 -21.44
CA LYS A 105 -4.98 -5.52 -22.02
C LYS A 105 -3.66 -4.92 -21.54
N VAL A 106 -3.32 -5.13 -20.26
CA VAL A 106 -2.02 -4.72 -19.70
C VAL A 106 -0.89 -5.46 -20.41
N GLU A 107 -0.99 -6.78 -20.56
CA GLU A 107 -0.01 -7.60 -21.27
C GLU A 107 0.13 -7.17 -22.73
N GLN A 108 -0.99 -6.98 -23.43
CA GLN A 108 -1.00 -6.48 -24.81
C GLN A 108 -0.30 -5.11 -24.93
N LEU A 109 -0.54 -4.19 -23.98
CA LEU A 109 0.12 -2.89 -23.95
C LEU A 109 1.64 -3.04 -23.79
N LEU A 110 2.09 -3.94 -22.91
CA LEU A 110 3.51 -4.23 -22.72
C LEU A 110 4.15 -4.83 -23.98
N GLU A 111 3.46 -5.72 -24.68
CA GLU A 111 3.93 -6.26 -25.97
C GLU A 111 4.05 -5.18 -27.04
N LEU A 112 3.05 -4.31 -27.16
CA LEU A 112 3.07 -3.19 -28.10
C LEU A 112 4.18 -2.19 -27.77
N GLN A 113 4.41 -1.91 -26.50
CA GLN A 113 5.49 -1.06 -26.02
C GLN A 113 6.85 -1.68 -26.38
N LYS A 114 7.04 -2.98 -26.15
CA LYS A 114 8.25 -3.72 -26.54
C LYS A 114 8.49 -3.69 -28.04
N ALA A 115 7.43 -3.77 -28.84
CA ALA A 115 7.49 -3.65 -30.30
C ALA A 115 7.60 -2.19 -30.79
N ALA A 116 7.74 -1.21 -29.89
CA ALA A 116 7.77 0.23 -30.19
C ALA A 116 6.56 0.74 -31.00
N LYS A 117 5.40 0.10 -30.83
CA LYS A 117 4.14 0.44 -31.51
C LYS A 117 3.27 1.42 -30.73
N VAL A 118 3.62 1.69 -29.47
CA VAL A 118 2.94 2.65 -28.60
C VAL A 118 3.99 3.58 -28.00
N GLN A 119 3.67 4.87 -27.92
CA GLN A 119 4.50 5.87 -27.24
C GLN A 119 3.93 6.15 -25.84
N PRO A 120 4.79 6.41 -24.84
CA PRO A 120 4.34 6.87 -23.53
C PRO A 120 3.54 8.17 -23.63
N SER A 121 2.49 8.31 -22.81
CA SER A 121 1.77 9.57 -22.65
C SER A 121 2.61 10.62 -21.91
N GLU A 122 3.49 10.17 -21.03
CA GLU A 122 4.43 11.00 -20.27
C GLU A 122 5.67 10.20 -19.87
N MET A 123 6.73 10.89 -19.45
CA MET A 123 7.95 10.30 -18.89
C MET A 123 8.13 10.76 -17.45
N LEU A 124 8.41 9.83 -16.55
CA LEU A 124 8.70 10.11 -15.14
C LEU A 124 10.21 10.05 -14.87
N GLU A 125 10.72 11.02 -14.11
CA GLU A 125 12.08 10.95 -13.56
C GLU A 125 12.05 10.13 -12.27
N VAL A 126 12.74 8.99 -12.27
CA VAL A 126 12.75 8.06 -11.14
C VAL A 126 14.15 8.03 -10.52
N PRO A 127 14.34 8.62 -9.32
CA PRO A 127 15.63 8.58 -8.66
C PRO A 127 15.92 7.16 -8.14
N VAL A 128 17.14 6.67 -8.40
CA VAL A 128 17.60 5.35 -7.97
C VAL A 128 18.71 5.51 -6.95
N PHE A 129 18.49 5.00 -5.74
CA PHE A 129 19.47 5.02 -4.65
C PHE A 129 20.07 3.63 -4.45
N SER A 130 21.38 3.56 -4.21
CA SER A 130 22.10 2.31 -3.95
C SER A 130 22.64 2.30 -2.52
N LEU A 131 22.27 1.28 -1.74
CA LEU A 131 22.82 1.09 -0.39
C LEU A 131 24.34 0.83 -0.41
N LYS A 132 24.87 0.28 -1.51
CA LYS A 132 26.32 0.08 -1.67
C LYS A 132 27.10 1.38 -1.83
N ALA A 133 26.43 2.46 -2.24
CA ALA A 133 27.04 3.77 -2.44
C ALA A 133 26.91 4.68 -1.20
N ALA A 134 26.19 4.21 -0.17
CA ALA A 134 25.95 4.95 1.07
C ALA A 134 26.93 4.57 2.21
N GLY A 135 28.08 3.98 1.86
CA GLY A 135 29.13 3.54 2.80
C GLY A 135 30.52 3.91 2.31
#